data_AF-A0A840KA85-F1
#
_entry.id   AF-A0A840KA85-F1
#
_cell.length_a   1.000
_cell.length_b   1.000
_cell.length_c   1.000
_cell.angle_alpha   90.00
_cell.angle_beta   90.00
_cell.angle_gamma   90.00
#
_symmetry.space_group_name_H-M   'P 1'
#
loop_
_entity.id
_entity.type
_entity.pdbx_description
1 polymer ?
#
loop_
_entity_poly.entity_id
_entity_poly.type
_entity_poly.pdbx_seq_one_letter_code
_entity_poly.pdbx_strand_id
1 'polypeptide(L)'
;MNPINTYILITFIHMLFLKKKRNNILLIVNLLISLANEICLLLIKGNSLSTNIYVFLLFIIWLSTLLSGDSIFKKYKPHAIGVFIFFCGINLLIYHNWWKPNFYNFIIGSLLYCTFFLFQSYAQLKRENFNFFTTNHYLLISSPVLFFMGMSFLFAFDSSDLFYTKIFKEITVYAFISHFVNFIYYSLINWYIYKENKSHV
;
A
#
# COMPACT_ATOMS: atom_id res chain seq x y z
N MET A 1 -10.30 -15.88 -13.95
CA MET A 1 -10.05 -15.00 -12.77
C MET A 1 -8.82 -14.16 -13.06
N ASN A 2 -8.85 -12.88 -12.73
CA ASN A 2 -7.67 -12.02 -12.78
C ASN A 2 -6.61 -12.61 -11.81
N PRO A 3 -5.37 -12.90 -12.23
CA PRO A 3 -4.36 -13.52 -11.35
C PRO A 3 -4.07 -12.70 -10.10
N ILE A 4 -4.28 -11.37 -10.12
CA ILE A 4 -4.21 -10.51 -8.93
C ILE A 4 -5.20 -10.97 -7.85
N ASN A 5 -6.42 -11.35 -8.23
CA ASN A 5 -7.46 -11.80 -7.28
C ASN A 5 -7.04 -13.13 -6.62
N THR A 6 -6.33 -13.99 -7.34
CA THR A 6 -5.77 -15.22 -6.79
C THR A 6 -4.69 -14.91 -5.75
N TYR A 7 -3.79 -13.95 -6.02
CA TYR A 7 -2.78 -13.52 -5.03
C TYR A 7 -3.42 -12.93 -3.77
N ILE A 8 -4.45 -12.10 -3.91
CA ILE A 8 -5.21 -11.55 -2.79
C ILE A 8 -5.80 -12.67 -1.94
N LEU A 9 -6.46 -13.65 -2.57
CA LEU A 9 -7.12 -14.75 -1.88
C LEU A 9 -6.11 -15.67 -1.16
N ILE A 10 -5.00 -16.01 -1.80
CA ILE A 10 -3.92 -16.78 -1.16
C ILE A 10 -3.38 -16.02 0.05
N THR A 11 -3.10 -14.72 -0.09
CA THR A 11 -2.57 -13.90 1.00
C THR A 11 -3.59 -13.77 2.13
N PHE A 12 -4.87 -13.69 1.81
CA PHE A 12 -5.95 -13.65 2.79
C PHE A 12 -6.05 -14.96 3.59
N ILE A 13 -6.00 -16.11 2.92
CA ILE A 13 -5.98 -17.42 3.60
C ILE A 13 -4.75 -17.52 4.50
N HIS A 14 -3.58 -17.10 4.01
CA HIS A 14 -2.34 -17.16 4.76
C HIS A 14 -2.39 -16.26 6.01
N MET A 15 -3.10 -15.13 5.94
CA MET A 15 -3.33 -14.22 7.06
C MET A 15 -4.16 -14.84 8.20
N LEU A 16 -5.00 -15.85 7.96
CA LEU A 16 -5.75 -16.52 9.03
C LEU A 16 -4.83 -17.21 10.06
N PHE A 17 -3.61 -17.57 9.66
CA PHE A 17 -2.63 -18.23 10.52
C PHE A 17 -1.82 -17.24 11.38
N LEU A 18 -2.08 -15.94 11.26
CA LEU A 18 -1.26 -14.89 11.82
C LEU A 18 -1.73 -14.50 13.24
N LYS A 19 -0.84 -14.60 14.23
CA LYS A 19 -1.19 -14.24 15.63
C LYS A 19 -1.47 -12.73 15.78
N LYS A 20 -2.40 -12.38 16.67
CA LYS A 20 -2.85 -11.00 16.97
C LYS A 20 -1.78 -10.17 17.71
N LYS A 21 -0.72 -9.74 17.02
CA LYS A 21 0.17 -8.65 17.46
C LYS A 21 -0.25 -7.32 16.84
N ARG A 22 0.18 -6.19 17.40
CA ARG A 22 -0.18 -4.85 16.90
C ARG A 22 0.09 -4.65 15.40
N ASN A 23 1.29 -4.98 14.92
CA ASN A 23 1.65 -4.84 13.50
C ASN A 23 0.85 -5.80 12.61
N ASN A 24 0.59 -7.00 13.13
CA ASN A 24 -0.20 -8.03 12.48
C ASN A 24 -1.66 -7.60 12.32
N ILE A 25 -2.23 -6.95 13.34
CA ILE A 25 -3.59 -6.40 13.28
C ILE A 25 -3.71 -5.34 12.20
N LEU A 26 -2.71 -4.45 12.03
CA LEU A 26 -2.73 -3.45 10.97
C LEU A 26 -2.68 -4.08 9.57
N LEU A 27 -1.85 -5.12 9.39
CA LEU A 27 -1.83 -5.90 8.15
C LEU A 27 -3.16 -6.62 7.89
N ILE A 28 -3.75 -7.23 8.92
CA ILE A 28 -5.06 -7.90 8.84
C ILE A 28 -6.13 -6.90 8.40
N VAL A 29 -6.19 -5.73 9.04
CA VAL A 29 -7.13 -4.66 8.69
C VAL A 29 -6.91 -4.19 7.26
N ASN A 30 -5.67 -4.05 6.81
CA ASN A 30 -5.37 -3.66 5.44
C ASN A 30 -5.87 -4.68 4.40
N LEU A 31 -5.64 -5.97 4.65
CA LEU A 31 -6.11 -7.05 3.77
C LEU A 31 -7.64 -7.15 3.76
N LEU A 32 -8.29 -6.94 4.91
CA LEU A 32 -9.76 -6.88 5.00
C LEU A 32 -10.34 -5.70 4.22
N ILE A 33 -9.73 -4.53 4.30
CA ILE A 33 -10.16 -3.34 3.53
C ILE A 33 -9.95 -3.56 2.03
N SER A 34 -8.87 -4.24 1.64
CA SER A 34 -8.62 -4.63 0.24
C SER A 34 -9.71 -5.57 -0.27
N LEU A 35 -10.05 -6.61 0.52
CA LEU A 35 -11.12 -7.56 0.17
C LEU A 35 -12.49 -6.87 0.10
N ALA A 36 -12.79 -5.98 1.05
CA ALA A 36 -14.02 -5.23 1.06
C ALA A 36 -14.15 -4.34 -0.19
N ASN A 37 -13.07 -3.68 -0.60
CA ASN A 37 -13.06 -2.87 -1.82
C ASN A 37 -13.31 -3.72 -3.08
N GLU A 38 -12.68 -4.90 -3.19
CA GLU A 38 -12.94 -5.82 -4.31
C GLU A 38 -14.42 -6.27 -4.36
N ILE A 39 -14.99 -6.63 -3.20
CA ILE A 39 -16.42 -6.99 -3.11
C ILE A 39 -17.30 -5.80 -3.52
N CYS A 40 -17.00 -4.58 -3.04
CA CYS A 40 -17.74 -3.39 -3.42
C CYS A 40 -17.65 -3.09 -4.93
N LEU A 41 -16.48 -3.27 -5.56
CA LEU A 41 -16.29 -3.09 -6.99
C LEU A 41 -17.08 -4.11 -7.83
N LEU A 42 -17.21 -5.35 -7.32
CA LEU A 42 -18.00 -6.40 -7.97
C LEU A 42 -19.52 -6.14 -7.85
N LEU A 43 -19.98 -5.72 -6.66
CA LEU A 43 -21.41 -5.48 -6.39
C LEU A 43 -21.92 -4.17 -7.00
N ILE A 44 -21.09 -3.13 -6.97
CA ILE A 44 -21.43 -1.77 -7.41
C ILE A 44 -20.43 -1.40 -8.51
N LYS A 45 -20.73 -1.80 -9.75
CA LYS A 45 -19.86 -1.59 -10.92
C LYS A 45 -19.31 -0.17 -10.94
N GLY A 46 -17.99 -0.05 -10.80
CA GLY A 46 -17.28 1.21 -11.02
C GLY A 46 -17.45 2.26 -9.91
N ASN A 47 -17.72 1.85 -8.66
CA ASN A 47 -17.88 2.81 -7.56
C ASN A 47 -16.54 3.48 -7.17
N SER A 48 -16.23 4.61 -7.81
CA SER A 48 -15.05 5.43 -7.52
C SER A 48 -14.97 5.89 -6.06
N LEU A 49 -16.12 6.05 -5.38
CA LEU A 49 -16.18 6.42 -3.98
C LEU A 49 -15.53 5.34 -3.11
N SER A 50 -15.87 4.07 -3.35
CA SER A 50 -15.26 2.93 -2.65
C SER A 50 -13.74 2.92 -2.84
N THR A 51 -13.28 3.13 -4.08
CA THR A 51 -11.84 3.16 -4.38
C THR A 51 -11.14 4.33 -3.68
N ASN A 52 -11.76 5.51 -3.63
CA ASN A 52 -11.19 6.67 -2.94
C ASN A 52 -11.09 6.45 -1.42
N ILE A 53 -12.13 5.88 -0.80
CA ILE A 53 -12.12 5.52 0.62
C ILE A 53 -11.05 4.45 0.88
N TYR A 54 -10.96 3.44 0.03
CA TYR A 54 -9.93 2.40 0.09
C TYR A 54 -8.53 3.01 0.06
N VAL A 55 -8.22 3.86 -0.91
CA VAL A 55 -6.91 4.52 -1.04
C VAL A 55 -6.59 5.37 0.19
N PHE A 56 -7.56 6.12 0.70
CA PHE A 56 -7.40 6.92 1.91
C PHE A 56 -7.03 6.06 3.13
N LEU A 57 -7.78 4.97 3.36
CA LEU A 57 -7.52 4.06 4.47
C LEU A 57 -6.19 3.31 4.31
N LEU A 58 -5.88 2.88 3.09
CA LEU A 58 -4.63 2.20 2.73
C LEU A 58 -3.42 3.01 3.19
N PHE A 59 -3.35 4.29 2.84
CA PHE A 59 -2.22 5.14 3.23
C PHE A 59 -2.18 5.43 4.73
N ILE A 60 -3.31 5.65 5.38
CA ILE A 60 -3.34 5.82 6.85
C ILE A 60 -2.77 4.60 7.55
N ILE A 61 -3.18 3.39 7.13
CA ILE A 61 -2.73 2.15 7.75
C ILE A 61 -1.26 1.90 7.48
N TRP A 62 -0.79 2.11 6.24
CA TRP A 62 0.61 1.90 5.91
C TRP A 62 1.51 2.92 6.59
N LEU A 63 1.20 4.21 6.57
CA LEU A 63 1.95 5.24 7.32
C LEU A 63 1.97 4.94 8.81
N SER A 64 0.84 4.50 9.36
CA SER A 64 0.74 4.06 10.75
C SER A 64 1.66 2.88 11.04
N THR A 65 1.74 1.90 10.14
CA THR A 65 2.59 0.71 10.29
C THR A 65 4.07 1.08 10.23
N LEU A 66 4.46 1.90 9.25
CA LEU A 66 5.82 2.42 9.06
C LEU A 66 6.33 3.14 10.31
N LEU A 67 5.55 4.10 10.81
CA LEU A 67 5.97 4.98 11.89
C LEU A 67 5.76 4.38 13.29
N SER A 68 5.20 3.18 13.41
CA SER A 68 5.00 2.53 14.72
C SER A 68 6.19 1.68 15.19
N GLY A 69 7.15 1.37 14.31
CA GLY A 69 8.26 0.46 14.61
C GLY A 69 9.44 1.06 15.37
N ASP A 70 9.72 2.36 15.19
CA ASP A 70 10.84 3.06 15.83
C ASP A 70 10.29 4.20 16.72
N SER A 71 10.78 4.29 17.96
CA SER A 71 10.35 5.29 18.94
C SER A 71 10.55 6.73 18.45
N ILE A 72 11.60 6.98 17.67
CA ILE A 72 11.92 8.31 17.13
C ILE A 72 10.92 8.68 16.03
N PHE A 73 10.56 7.72 15.18
CA PHE A 73 9.61 7.93 14.09
C PHE A 73 8.15 7.99 14.56
N LYS A 74 7.85 7.33 15.68
CA LYS A 74 6.53 7.36 16.32
C LYS A 74 6.05 8.77 16.66
N LYS A 75 6.97 9.69 16.99
CA LYS A 75 6.65 11.12 17.23
C LYS A 75 6.16 11.83 15.97
N TYR A 76 6.62 11.42 14.79
CA TYR A 76 6.24 12.02 13.51
C TYR A 76 4.94 11.46 12.94
N LYS A 77 4.46 10.33 13.46
CA LYS A 77 3.20 9.70 13.05
C LYS A 77 2.00 10.65 12.95
N PRO A 78 1.61 11.43 13.99
CA PRO A 78 0.46 12.32 13.87
C PRO A 78 0.69 13.42 12.84
N HIS A 79 1.92 13.89 12.68
CA HIS A 79 2.26 14.92 11.69
C HIS A 79 2.15 14.37 10.26
N ALA A 80 2.71 13.18 9.99
CA ALA A 80 2.62 12.54 8.68
C ALA A 80 1.16 12.27 8.28
N ILE A 81 0.38 11.69 9.19
CA ILE A 81 -1.05 11.44 8.97
C ILE A 81 -1.81 12.76 8.79
N GLY A 82 -1.52 13.78 9.61
CA GLY A 82 -2.15 15.09 9.51
C GLY A 82 -1.89 15.77 8.18
N VAL A 83 -0.65 15.73 7.68
CA VAL A 83 -0.28 16.23 6.34
C VAL A 83 -1.06 15.48 5.26
N PHE A 84 -1.11 14.15 5.31
CA PHE A 84 -1.86 13.36 4.33
C PHE A 84 -3.36 13.69 4.33
N ILE A 85 -3.99 13.78 5.52
CA ILE A 85 -5.41 14.14 5.66
C ILE A 85 -5.66 15.55 5.14
N PHE A 86 -4.79 16.50 5.46
CA PHE A 86 -4.89 17.88 4.99
C PHE A 86 -4.86 17.96 3.45
N PHE A 87 -3.92 17.26 2.81
CA PHE A 87 -3.86 17.19 1.35
C PHE A 87 -5.11 16.51 0.75
N CYS A 88 -5.57 15.40 1.34
CA CYS A 88 -6.82 14.77 0.90
C CYS A 88 -8.00 15.74 1.03
N GLY A 89 -8.09 16.49 2.13
CA GLY A 89 -9.13 17.49 2.36
C GLY A 89 -9.10 18.62 1.35
N ILE A 90 -7.92 19.19 1.07
CA ILE A 90 -7.75 20.21 0.03
C ILE A 90 -8.17 19.67 -1.34
N ASN A 91 -7.71 18.47 -1.69
CA ASN A 91 -8.02 17.87 -2.97
C ASN A 91 -9.54 17.65 -3.14
N LEU A 92 -10.22 17.23 -2.08
CA LEU A 92 -11.67 17.12 -2.05
C LEU A 92 -12.38 18.47 -2.25
N LEU A 93 -11.87 19.55 -1.64
CA LEU A 93 -12.46 20.89 -1.75
C LEU A 93 -12.22 21.52 -3.14
N ILE A 94 -11.05 21.32 -3.73
CA ILE A 94 -10.64 21.98 -4.99
C ILE A 94 -11.15 21.22 -6.22
N TYR A 95 -11.03 19.89 -6.25
CA TYR A 95 -11.29 19.10 -7.47
C TYR A 95 -12.69 18.46 -7.55
N HIS A 96 -13.51 18.65 -6.50
CA HIS A 96 -14.96 18.44 -6.45
C HIS A 96 -15.53 17.24 -7.24
N ASN A 97 -14.90 16.07 -7.19
CA ASN A 97 -15.42 14.87 -7.87
C ASN A 97 -15.04 13.59 -7.11
N TRP A 98 -15.78 13.27 -6.04
CA TRP A 98 -15.78 11.93 -5.42
C TRP A 98 -16.10 10.80 -6.42
N TRP A 99 -16.75 11.17 -7.51
CA TRP A 99 -17.21 10.32 -8.61
C TRP A 99 -16.10 9.93 -9.61
N LYS A 100 -14.87 10.42 -9.42
CA LYS A 100 -13.70 9.99 -10.19
C LYS A 100 -12.62 9.40 -9.26
N PRO A 101 -11.83 8.41 -9.73
CA PRO A 101 -10.67 7.93 -8.99
C PRO A 101 -9.71 9.08 -8.72
N ASN A 102 -9.35 9.28 -7.45
CA ASN A 102 -8.48 10.37 -7.05
C ASN A 102 -7.01 9.92 -7.09
N PHE A 103 -6.41 10.03 -8.27
CA PHE A 103 -5.00 9.69 -8.50
C PHE A 103 -4.04 10.56 -7.71
N TYR A 104 -4.35 11.85 -7.51
CA TYR A 104 -3.52 12.78 -6.73
C TYR A 104 -3.37 12.34 -5.27
N ASN A 105 -4.43 11.86 -4.62
CA ASN A 105 -4.34 11.32 -3.26
C ASN A 105 -3.39 10.12 -3.19
N PHE A 106 -3.42 9.26 -4.22
CA PHE A 106 -2.51 8.13 -4.28
C PHE A 106 -1.05 8.56 -4.46
N ILE A 107 -0.79 9.52 -5.34
CA ILE A 107 0.55 10.05 -5.60
C ILE A 107 1.13 10.69 -4.33
N ILE A 108 0.36 11.57 -3.67
CA ILE A 108 0.80 12.25 -2.44
C ILE A 108 1.04 11.24 -1.32
N GLY A 109 0.13 10.27 -1.14
CA GLY A 109 0.30 9.20 -0.15
C GLY A 109 1.56 8.37 -0.40
N SER A 110 1.80 8.01 -1.66
CA SER A 110 2.98 7.24 -2.07
C SER A 110 4.26 8.02 -1.85
N LEU A 111 4.29 9.29 -2.25
CA LEU A 111 5.45 10.18 -2.05
C LEU A 111 5.76 10.31 -0.56
N LEU A 112 4.75 10.56 0.26
CA LEU A 112 4.90 10.70 1.71
C LEU A 112 5.43 9.39 2.32
N TYR A 113 4.84 8.25 1.97
CA TYR A 113 5.26 6.94 2.47
C TYR A 113 6.72 6.64 2.10
N CYS A 114 7.07 6.77 0.81
CA CYS A 114 8.42 6.51 0.33
C CYS A 114 9.45 7.46 0.96
N THR A 115 9.09 8.73 1.15
CA THR A 115 9.97 9.71 1.82
C THR A 115 10.26 9.31 3.26
N PHE A 116 9.24 8.95 4.05
CA PHE A 116 9.44 8.48 5.42
C PHE A 116 10.19 7.15 5.47
N PHE A 117 9.92 6.22 4.55
CA PHE A 117 10.62 4.95 4.45
C PHE A 117 12.12 5.14 4.18
N LEU A 118 12.46 6.02 3.24
CA LEU A 118 13.85 6.39 2.97
C LEU A 118 14.48 7.06 4.18
N PHE A 119 13.83 8.06 4.77
CA PHE A 119 14.35 8.77 5.94
C PHE A 119 14.61 7.83 7.12
N GLN A 120 13.71 6.87 7.37
CA GLN A 120 13.90 5.82 8.36
C GLN A 120 15.08 4.91 8.02
N SER A 121 15.20 4.46 6.77
CA SER A 121 16.31 3.61 6.33
C SER A 121 17.66 4.32 6.50
N TYR A 122 17.76 5.58 6.07
CA TYR A 122 18.96 6.40 6.26
C TYR A 122 19.29 6.64 7.74
N ALA A 123 18.27 6.89 8.57
CA ALA A 123 18.47 7.08 10.01
C ALA A 123 19.03 5.81 10.69
N GLN A 124 18.60 4.62 10.27
CA GLN A 124 19.15 3.36 10.79
C GLN A 124 20.59 3.12 10.31
N LEU A 125 20.88 3.41 9.04
CA LEU A 125 22.26 3.33 8.51
C LEU A 125 23.21 4.27 9.25
N LYS A 126 22.78 5.52 9.52
CA LYS A 126 23.58 6.50 10.26
C LYS A 126 23.87 6.08 11.70
N ARG A 127 23.03 5.22 12.28
CA ARG A 127 23.22 4.63 13.62
C ARG A 127 23.93 3.27 13.59
N GLU A 128 24.42 2.85 12.41
CA GLU A 128 25.05 1.55 12.19
C GLU A 128 24.17 0.35 12.59
N ASN A 129 22.84 0.53 12.59
CA ASN A 129 21.89 -0.51 12.98
C ASN A 129 21.54 -1.41 11.79
N PHE A 130 22.51 -2.17 11.30
CA PHE A 130 22.31 -3.09 10.16
C PHE A 130 21.29 -4.20 10.46
N ASN A 131 21.15 -4.57 11.74
CA ASN A 131 20.18 -5.56 12.18
C ASN A 131 18.72 -5.17 11.87
N PHE A 132 18.43 -3.86 11.74
CA PHE A 132 17.10 -3.41 11.34
C PHE A 132 16.65 -4.01 10.00
N PHE A 133 17.55 -4.07 9.01
CA PHE A 133 17.25 -4.52 7.65
C PHE A 133 16.95 -6.03 7.54
N THR A 134 17.29 -6.81 8.57
CA THR A 134 17.00 -8.25 8.61
C THR A 134 15.74 -8.59 9.41
N THR A 135 15.13 -7.59 10.08
CA THR A 135 13.91 -7.79 10.89
C THR A 135 12.67 -8.09 10.04
N ASN A 136 11.72 -8.83 10.61
CA ASN A 136 10.40 -9.01 10.00
C ASN A 136 9.66 -7.68 9.84
N HIS A 137 9.89 -6.72 10.74
CA HIS A 137 9.28 -5.41 10.63
C HIS A 137 9.76 -4.65 9.39
N TYR A 138 11.06 -4.68 9.07
CA TYR A 138 11.58 -4.08 7.84
C TYR A 138 10.99 -4.73 6.58
N LEU A 139 10.85 -6.05 6.56
CA LEU A 139 10.17 -6.77 5.47
C LEU A 139 8.72 -6.29 5.29
N LEU A 140 7.98 -6.10 6.39
CA LEU A 140 6.60 -5.60 6.33
C LEU A 140 6.52 -4.18 5.74
N ILE A 141 7.34 -3.25 6.23
CA ILE A 141 7.28 -1.84 5.79
C ILE A 141 7.93 -1.60 4.42
N SER A 142 8.76 -2.52 3.93
CA SER A 142 9.30 -2.45 2.56
C SER A 142 8.33 -3.03 1.52
N SER A 143 7.44 -3.94 1.94
CA SER A 143 6.47 -4.61 1.07
C SER A 143 5.70 -3.68 0.12
N PRO A 144 5.10 -2.56 0.56
CA PRO A 144 4.30 -1.71 -0.32
C PRO A 144 5.12 -0.70 -1.15
N VAL A 145 6.43 -0.55 -0.93
CA VAL A 145 7.23 0.52 -1.56
C VAL A 145 7.18 0.44 -3.09
N LEU A 146 7.43 -0.74 -3.64
CA LEU A 146 7.42 -0.93 -5.10
C LEU A 146 6.01 -0.83 -5.68
N PHE A 147 4.99 -1.23 -4.92
CA PHE A 147 3.59 -1.02 -5.27
C PHE A 147 3.22 0.46 -5.37
N PHE A 148 3.54 1.24 -4.34
CA PHE A 148 3.29 2.67 -4.31
C PHE A 148 4.04 3.40 -5.42
N MET A 149 5.31 3.08 -5.64
CA MET A 149 6.12 3.70 -6.69
C MET A 149 5.57 3.37 -8.09
N GLY A 150 5.35 2.08 -8.39
CA GLY A 150 4.90 1.67 -9.73
C GLY A 150 3.49 2.16 -10.06
N MET A 151 2.55 2.10 -9.12
CA MET A 151 1.21 2.63 -9.33
C MET A 151 1.21 4.17 -9.43
N SER A 152 2.12 4.86 -8.73
CA SER A 152 2.24 6.32 -8.86
C SER A 152 2.66 6.73 -10.27
N PHE A 153 3.54 5.98 -10.94
CA PHE A 153 3.92 6.28 -12.32
C PHE A 153 2.76 6.13 -13.31
N LEU A 154 1.86 5.16 -13.09
CA LEU A 154 0.64 5.04 -13.86
C LEU A 154 -0.32 6.22 -13.62
N PHE A 155 -0.42 6.65 -12.37
CA PHE A 155 -1.39 7.67 -11.94
C PHE A 155 -0.92 9.11 -12.18
N ALA A 156 0.39 9.34 -12.27
CA ALA A 156 1.00 10.67 -12.40
C ALA A 156 0.53 11.46 -13.62
N PHE A 157 0.13 10.77 -14.70
CA PHE A 157 -0.22 11.40 -15.97
C PHE A 157 -1.72 11.61 -16.16
N ASP A 158 -2.57 11.12 -15.23
CA ASP A 158 -4.04 11.24 -15.28
C ASP A 158 -4.64 11.02 -16.68
N SER A 159 -4.07 10.07 -17.45
CA SER A 159 -4.44 9.84 -18.85
C SER A 159 -4.99 8.44 -19.04
N SER A 160 -6.25 8.37 -19.47
CA SER A 160 -6.88 7.12 -19.91
C SER A 160 -6.03 6.39 -20.95
N ASP A 161 -5.43 7.17 -21.85
CA ASP A 161 -4.68 6.64 -22.98
C ASP A 161 -3.44 5.88 -22.51
N LEU A 162 -2.75 6.37 -21.48
CA LEU A 162 -1.60 5.64 -20.91
C LEU A 162 -2.03 4.30 -20.33
N PHE A 163 -3.17 4.22 -19.63
CA PHE A 163 -3.66 2.96 -19.07
C PHE A 163 -3.98 1.92 -20.14
N TYR A 164 -4.52 2.34 -21.28
CA TYR A 164 -4.91 1.46 -22.40
C TYR A 164 -3.84 1.29 -23.47
N THR A 165 -2.73 2.03 -23.39
CA THR A 165 -1.60 1.90 -24.31
C THR A 165 -1.06 0.48 -24.24
N LYS A 166 -0.88 -0.15 -25.41
CA LYS A 166 -0.39 -1.52 -25.55
C LYS A 166 1.13 -1.51 -25.67
N ILE A 167 1.83 -2.28 -24.81
CA ILE A 167 3.29 -2.44 -24.88
C ILE A 167 3.64 -3.73 -25.64
N PHE A 168 2.88 -4.81 -25.41
CA PHE A 168 3.12 -6.11 -26.03
C PHE A 168 1.81 -6.72 -26.52
N LYS A 169 1.53 -6.63 -27.83
CA LYS A 169 0.30 -7.13 -28.47
C LYS A 169 -0.98 -6.66 -27.76
N GLU A 170 -1.46 -7.42 -26.78
CA GLU A 170 -2.69 -7.17 -26.02
C GLU A 170 -2.45 -6.70 -24.58
N ILE A 171 -1.20 -6.74 -24.10
CA ILE A 171 -0.84 -6.32 -22.74
C ILE A 171 -0.75 -4.80 -22.71
N THR A 172 -1.64 -4.19 -21.92
CA THR A 172 -1.63 -2.75 -21.66
C THR A 172 -0.58 -2.38 -20.61
N VAL A 173 -0.13 -1.12 -20.62
CA VAL A 173 0.78 -0.57 -19.60
C VAL A 173 0.21 -0.80 -18.19
N TYR A 174 -1.09 -0.54 -18.00
CA TYR A 174 -1.78 -0.79 -16.74
C TYR A 174 -1.67 -2.26 -16.32
N ALA A 175 -2.01 -3.18 -17.22
CA ALA A 175 -1.99 -4.61 -16.91
C ALA A 175 -0.57 -5.06 -16.53
N PHE A 176 0.45 -4.65 -17.29
CA PHE A 176 1.84 -5.03 -17.05
C PHE A 176 2.34 -4.53 -15.68
N ILE A 177 2.24 -3.23 -15.44
CA ILE A 177 2.74 -2.63 -14.19
C ILE A 177 1.95 -3.19 -13.01
N SER A 178 0.62 -3.21 -13.09
CA SER A 178 -0.24 -3.70 -12.01
C SER A 178 0.07 -5.15 -11.63
N HIS A 179 0.26 -6.05 -12.61
CA HIS A 179 0.62 -7.44 -12.30
C HIS A 179 1.99 -7.54 -11.63
N PHE A 180 2.99 -6.85 -12.18
CA PHE A 180 4.36 -6.89 -11.66
C PHE A 180 4.43 -6.40 -10.20
N VAL A 181 3.83 -5.25 -9.92
CA VAL A 181 3.91 -4.65 -8.59
C VAL A 181 3.08 -5.42 -7.55
N ASN A 182 1.89 -5.93 -7.93
CA ASN A 182 1.08 -6.76 -7.03
C ASN A 182 1.75 -8.09 -6.73
N PHE A 183 2.40 -8.72 -7.73
CA PHE A 183 3.16 -9.95 -7.51
C PHE A 183 4.24 -9.76 -6.44
N ILE A 184 5.02 -8.69 -6.53
CA ILE A 184 6.08 -8.40 -5.55
C ILE A 184 5.46 -8.09 -4.18
N TYR A 185 4.46 -7.23 -4.14
CA TYR A 185 3.78 -6.83 -2.90
C TYR A 185 3.21 -8.03 -2.12
N TYR A 186 2.40 -8.87 -2.77
CA TYR A 186 1.79 -10.02 -2.10
C TYR A 186 2.81 -11.11 -1.79
N SER A 187 3.85 -11.29 -2.62
CA SER A 187 4.95 -12.21 -2.31
C SER A 187 5.70 -11.80 -1.03
N LEU A 188 6.02 -10.51 -0.88
CA LEU A 188 6.70 -9.99 0.31
C LEU A 188 5.81 -10.08 1.56
N ILE A 189 4.51 -9.80 1.43
CA ILE A 189 3.56 -10.02 2.52
C ILE A 189 3.54 -11.50 2.91
N ASN A 190 3.36 -12.42 1.98
CA ASN A 190 3.32 -13.86 2.29
C ASN A 190 4.62 -14.33 2.94
N TRP A 191 5.77 -13.80 2.52
CA TRP A 191 7.05 -14.09 3.16
C TRP A 191 7.11 -13.55 4.60
N TYR A 192 6.58 -12.35 4.84
CA TYR A 192 6.43 -11.81 6.19
C TYR A 192 5.58 -12.74 7.08
N ILE A 193 4.41 -13.16 6.58
CA ILE A 193 3.50 -14.07 7.30
C ILE A 193 4.25 -15.36 7.67
N TYR A 194 4.95 -15.96 6.70
CA TYR A 194 5.73 -17.17 6.90
C TYR A 194 6.82 -17.00 7.97
N LYS A 195 7.64 -15.94 7.87
CA LYS A 195 8.71 -15.68 8.85
C LYS A 195 8.15 -15.46 10.25
N GLU A 196 7.07 -14.68 10.37
CA GLU A 196 6.44 -14.39 11.66
C GLU A 196 5.92 -15.68 12.31
N ASN A 197 5.29 -16.56 11.54
CA ASN A 197 4.81 -17.85 12.04
C ASN A 197 5.96 -18.79 12.44
N LYS A 198 7.05 -18.83 11.67
CA LYS A 198 8.23 -19.67 11.98
C LYS A 198 9.00 -19.20 13.20
N SER A 199 9.10 -17.89 13.44
CA SER A 199 9.75 -17.34 14.65
C SER A 199 9.00 -17.63 15.96
N HIS A 200 7.85 -18.31 15.89
CA HIS A 200 7.00 -18.67 17.02
C HIS A 200 6.89 -20.18 17.27
N VAL A 201 7.65 -20.97 16.52
CA VAL A 201 7.92 -22.39 16.79
C VAL A 201 9.31 -22.48 17.40
#